data_AF-A0A520R263-F1
#
_entry.id   AF-A0A520R263-F1
#
_cell.length_a   1.000
_cell.length_b   1.000
_cell.length_c   1.000
_cell.angle_alpha   90.00
_cell.angle_beta   90.00
_cell.angle_gamma   90.00
#
_symmetry.space_group_name_H-M   'P 1'
#
loop_
_entity.id
_entity.type
_entity.pdbx_description
1 polymer ?
#
loop_
_entity_poly.entity_id
_entity_poly.type
_entity_poly.pdbx_seq_one_letter_code
_entity_poly.pdbx_strand_id
1 'polypeptide(L)'
;MALSLMVACGSSPPRESDIYHDPALRAGTVQADGDGERALLDALVSADEGPIEVGGLSAAATYHAASGRRCRRISGGDARLACEGQDGAWVFVPDVLSAEAR
;
A
#
# COMPACT_ATOMS: atom_id res chain seq x y z
N MET A 1 -41.85 1.46 37.95
CA MET A 1 -40.75 0.78 37.22
C MET A 1 -40.21 1.77 36.19
N ALA A 2 -39.08 2.39 36.49
CA ALA A 2 -38.47 3.40 35.62
C ALA A 2 -37.50 2.71 34.64
N LEU A 3 -37.82 2.74 33.34
CA LEU A 3 -36.89 2.32 32.29
C LEU A 3 -35.83 3.41 32.14
N SER A 4 -34.60 3.09 32.53
CA SER A 4 -33.42 3.93 32.31
C SER A 4 -32.86 3.64 30.91
N LEU A 5 -33.03 4.56 29.98
CA LEU A 5 -32.41 4.52 28.65
C LEU A 5 -30.93 4.89 28.80
N MET A 6 -30.03 3.93 28.62
CA MET A 6 -28.60 4.21 28.50
C MET A 6 -28.35 4.92 27.16
N VAL A 7 -28.04 6.21 27.21
CA VAL A 7 -27.53 6.98 26.07
C VAL A 7 -26.10 6.51 25.83
N ALA A 8 -25.91 5.65 24.83
CA ALA A 8 -24.58 5.25 24.39
C ALA A 8 -23.90 6.46 23.72
N CYS A 9 -22.80 6.94 24.30
CA CYS A 9 -21.87 7.86 23.65
C CYS A 9 -21.09 7.10 22.55
N GLY A 10 -21.77 6.71 21.49
CA GLY A 10 -21.13 6.18 20.28
C GLY A 10 -21.16 7.25 19.20
N SER A 11 -20.11 8.07 19.09
CA SER A 11 -19.92 8.88 17.88
C SER A 11 -19.68 7.94 16.71
N SER A 12 -20.26 8.24 15.54
CA SER A 12 -19.93 7.51 14.32
C SER A 12 -18.42 7.52 14.10
N PRO A 13 -17.81 6.42 13.65
CA PRO A 13 -16.40 6.42 13.30
C PRO A 13 -16.16 7.53 12.26
N PRO A 14 -15.05 8.29 12.39
CA PRO A 14 -14.74 9.35 11.45
C PRO A 14 -14.64 8.76 10.04
N ARG A 15 -15.13 9.51 9.05
CA ARG A 15 -14.91 9.12 7.66
C ARG A 15 -13.45 9.38 7.33
N GLU A 16 -12.89 8.63 6.37
CA GLU A 16 -11.49 8.81 5.95
C GLU A 16 -11.19 10.26 5.53
N SER A 17 -12.16 10.93 4.91
CA SER A 17 -12.07 12.35 4.54
C SER A 17 -11.89 13.31 5.72
N ASP A 18 -12.30 12.89 6.91
CA ASP A 18 -12.32 13.70 8.12
C ASP A 18 -11.06 13.47 9.00
N ILE A 19 -10.25 12.46 8.65
CA ILE A 19 -8.98 12.16 9.31
C ILE A 19 -7.90 13.06 8.70
N TYR A 20 -7.36 13.98 9.50
CA TYR A 20 -6.22 14.78 9.08
C TYR A 20 -4.99 13.87 8.95
N HIS A 21 -4.52 13.71 7.71
CA HIS A 21 -3.20 13.17 7.42
C HIS A 21 -2.29 14.33 7.08
N ASP A 22 -1.22 14.51 7.86
CA ASP A 22 -0.15 15.42 7.47
C ASP A 22 0.29 15.05 6.03
N PRO A 23 0.32 15.99 5.08
CA PRO A 23 0.73 15.70 3.70
C PRO A 23 2.11 15.03 3.61
N ALA A 24 3.02 15.32 4.55
CA ALA A 24 4.32 14.68 4.64
C ALA A 24 4.25 13.21 5.13
N LEU A 25 3.14 12.82 5.77
CA LEU A 25 2.83 11.46 6.21
C LEU A 25 1.92 10.71 5.23
N ARG A 26 1.50 11.33 4.12
CA ARG A 26 0.79 10.58 3.07
C ARG A 26 1.73 9.55 2.47
N ALA A 27 1.20 8.36 2.20
CA ALA A 27 1.97 7.31 1.53
C ALA A 27 2.48 7.85 0.19
N GLY A 28 3.78 8.13 0.13
CA GLY A 28 4.42 8.59 -1.09
C GLY A 28 4.28 7.53 -2.18
N THR A 29 4.01 7.97 -3.40
CA THR A 29 4.05 7.11 -4.59
C THR A 29 5.28 7.48 -5.40
N VAL A 30 6.03 6.47 -5.85
CA VAL A 30 7.15 6.63 -6.77
C VAL A 30 6.66 6.25 -8.16
N GLN A 31 6.98 7.06 -9.16
CA GLN A 31 6.64 6.77 -10.55
C GLN A 31 7.50 5.63 -11.07
N ALA A 32 6.97 4.89 -12.05
CA ALA A 32 7.73 3.88 -12.77
C ALA A 32 8.62 4.57 -13.82
N ASP A 33 9.94 4.43 -13.69
CA ASP A 33 10.89 5.14 -14.53
C ASP A 33 11.14 4.44 -15.87
N GLY A 34 10.88 3.12 -15.96
CA GLY A 34 11.15 2.30 -17.15
C GLY A 34 10.03 1.35 -17.57
N ASP A 35 10.17 0.78 -18.77
CA ASP A 35 9.19 -0.16 -19.34
C ASP A 35 9.03 -1.43 -18.50
N GLY A 36 10.12 -1.95 -17.95
CA GLY A 36 10.10 -3.14 -17.08
C GLY A 36 9.32 -2.89 -15.78
N GLU A 37 9.46 -1.70 -15.20
CA GLU A 37 8.71 -1.30 -14.01
C GLU A 37 7.22 -1.13 -14.29
N ARG A 38 6.86 -0.52 -15.42
CA ARG A 38 5.46 -0.40 -15.84
C ARG A 38 4.84 -1.77 -16.14
N ALA A 39 5.59 -2.65 -16.81
CA ALA A 39 5.15 -4.02 -17.07
C ALA A 39 4.97 -4.82 -15.78
N LEU A 40 5.84 -4.62 -14.78
CA LEU A 40 5.68 -5.25 -13.48
C LEU A 40 4.41 -4.77 -12.77
N LEU A 41 4.18 -3.47 -12.69
CA LEU A 41 2.97 -2.92 -12.04
C LEU A 41 1.69 -3.39 -12.73
N ASP A 42 1.69 -3.48 -14.07
CA ASP A 42 0.57 -4.01 -14.85
C ASP A 42 0.33 -5.49 -14.53
N ALA A 43 1.39 -6.31 -14.52
CA ALA A 43 1.29 -7.73 -14.18
C ALA A 43 0.74 -7.98 -12.77
N LEU A 44 1.04 -7.09 -11.81
CA LEU A 44 0.57 -7.22 -10.43
C LEU A 44 -0.95 -7.08 -10.28
N VAL A 45 -1.64 -6.39 -11.20
CA VAL A 45 -3.09 -6.22 -11.16
C VAL A 45 -3.82 -7.56 -11.17
N SER A 46 -3.33 -8.52 -11.94
CA SER A 46 -3.93 -9.86 -12.10
C SER A 46 -3.11 -10.99 -11.47
N ALA A 47 -1.99 -10.67 -10.82
CA ALA A 47 -1.12 -11.70 -10.27
C ALA A 47 -1.72 -12.36 -9.02
N ASP A 48 -1.63 -13.68 -8.96
CA ASP A 48 -1.86 -14.44 -7.72
C ASP A 48 -0.90 -14.02 -6.61
N GLU A 49 -1.19 -14.38 -5.37
CA GLU A 49 -0.44 -13.91 -4.19
C GLU A 49 1.03 -14.39 -4.13
N GLY A 50 1.44 -15.31 -5.00
CA GLY A 50 2.80 -15.84 -5.09
C GLY A 50 3.83 -14.88 -5.69
N PRO A 51 5.12 -15.26 -5.68
CA PRO A 51 6.17 -14.47 -6.32
C PRO A 51 6.02 -14.42 -7.84
N ILE A 52 6.39 -13.30 -8.45
CA ILE A 52 6.41 -13.13 -9.92
C ILE A 52 7.68 -12.42 -10.38
N GLU A 53 8.10 -12.67 -11.62
CA GLU A 53 9.27 -12.06 -12.25
C GLU A 53 8.84 -11.42 -13.57
N VAL A 54 9.14 -10.12 -13.76
CA VAL A 54 8.80 -9.37 -14.98
C VAL A 54 9.92 -8.40 -15.30
N GLY A 55 10.42 -8.42 -16.55
CA GLY A 55 11.38 -7.43 -17.02
C GLY A 55 12.70 -7.36 -16.22
N GLY A 56 13.11 -8.47 -15.59
CA GLY A 56 14.30 -8.52 -14.73
C GLY A 56 14.07 -8.06 -13.29
N LEU A 57 12.82 -7.73 -12.93
CA LEU A 57 12.40 -7.39 -11.58
C LEU A 57 11.63 -8.55 -10.95
N SER A 58 11.88 -8.79 -9.67
CA SER A 58 11.19 -9.78 -8.86
C SER A 58 10.21 -9.10 -7.92
N ALA A 59 8.97 -9.60 -7.85
CA ALA A 59 8.04 -9.28 -6.78
C ALA A 59 7.89 -10.50 -5.88
N ALA A 60 8.15 -10.34 -4.59
CA ALA A 60 7.90 -11.38 -3.59
C ALA A 60 6.39 -11.65 -3.42
N ALA A 61 6.06 -12.65 -2.61
CA ALA A 61 4.68 -12.94 -2.25
C ALA A 61 3.98 -11.72 -1.61
N THR A 62 2.66 -11.66 -1.78
CA THR A 62 1.82 -10.60 -1.23
C THR A 62 1.81 -10.66 0.29
N TYR A 63 1.86 -9.49 0.92
CA TYR A 63 1.60 -9.31 2.34
C TYR A 63 0.67 -8.12 2.57
N HIS A 64 0.00 -8.09 3.72
CA HIS A 64 -0.80 -6.95 4.13
C HIS A 64 0.02 -6.01 5.00
N ALA A 65 0.15 -4.76 4.58
CA ALA A 65 0.76 -3.71 5.39
C ALA A 65 -0.17 -3.28 6.54
N ALA A 66 0.37 -2.55 7.52
CA ALA A 66 -0.42 -2.02 8.64
C ALA A 66 -1.57 -1.08 8.19
N SER A 67 -1.45 -0.50 7.00
CA SER A 67 -2.51 0.28 6.34
C SER A 67 -3.64 -0.58 5.75
N GLY A 68 -3.56 -1.92 5.84
CA GLY A 68 -4.47 -2.87 5.22
C GLY A 68 -4.19 -3.14 3.74
N ARG A 69 -3.37 -2.30 3.09
CA ARG A 69 -3.01 -2.43 1.67
C ARG A 69 -2.24 -3.72 1.40
N ARG A 70 -2.53 -4.35 0.27
CA ARG A 70 -1.72 -5.44 -0.27
C ARG A 70 -0.43 -4.86 -0.83
N CYS A 71 0.70 -5.44 -0.44
CA CYS A 71 2.02 -4.99 -0.83
C CYS A 71 2.91 -6.17 -1.21
N ARG A 72 3.95 -5.90 -1.99
CA ARG A 72 5.00 -6.83 -2.39
C ARG A 72 6.35 -6.14 -2.36
N ARG A 73 7.40 -6.87 -1.96
CA ARG A 73 8.78 -6.39 -2.01
C ARG A 73 9.34 -6.61 -3.41
N ILE A 74 9.99 -5.60 -3.97
CA ILE A 74 10.54 -5.62 -5.31
C ILE A 74 12.07 -5.68 -5.27
N SER A 75 12.68 -6.57 -6.05
CA SER A 75 14.13 -6.68 -6.22
C SER A 75 14.52 -6.69 -7.71
N GLY A 76 15.81 -6.55 -8.03
CA GLY A 76 16.30 -6.50 -9.43
C GLY A 76 16.52 -5.09 -10.00
N GLY A 77 16.33 -4.05 -9.17
CA GLY A 77 16.65 -2.65 -9.46
C GLY A 77 16.90 -1.91 -8.14
N ASP A 78 16.51 -0.63 -8.04
CA ASP A 78 16.43 0.03 -6.73
C ASP A 78 15.38 -0.67 -5.86
N ALA A 79 15.85 -1.25 -4.74
CA ALA A 79 15.01 -1.99 -3.81
C ALA A 79 13.88 -1.07 -3.31
N ARG A 80 12.64 -1.51 -3.55
CA ARG A 80 11.44 -0.73 -3.21
C ARG A 80 10.26 -1.64 -2.95
N LEU A 81 9.15 -1.04 -2.54
CA LEU A 81 7.89 -1.74 -2.29
C LEU A 81 6.89 -1.38 -3.39
N ALA A 82 6.03 -2.32 -3.76
CA ALA A 82 4.85 -2.06 -4.57
C ALA A 82 3.61 -2.34 -3.73
N CYS A 83 2.63 -1.45 -3.73
CA CYS A 83 1.40 -1.60 -2.97
C CYS A 83 0.18 -1.21 -3.81
N GLU A 84 -0.94 -1.87 -3.56
CA GLU A 84 -2.22 -1.56 -4.19
C GLU A 84 -2.73 -0.18 -3.74
N GLY A 85 -3.09 0.67 -4.69
CA GLY A 85 -3.74 1.96 -4.50
C GLY A 85 -5.23 1.81 -4.21
N GLN A 86 -5.90 2.92 -3.87
CA GLN A 86 -7.33 2.90 -3.54
C GLN A 86 -8.23 2.53 -4.74
N ASP A 87 -7.71 2.68 -5.96
CA ASP A 87 -8.34 2.35 -7.24
C ASP A 87 -8.02 0.92 -7.71
N GLY A 88 -7.27 0.13 -6.92
CA GLY A 88 -6.81 -1.20 -7.30
C GLY A 88 -5.57 -1.20 -8.20
N ALA A 89 -5.05 -0.02 -8.58
CA ALA A 89 -3.82 0.08 -9.34
C ALA A 89 -2.61 -0.17 -8.43
N TRP A 90 -1.61 -0.91 -8.90
CA TRP A 90 -0.37 -1.07 -8.15
C TRP A 90 0.55 0.13 -8.37
N VAL A 91 1.13 0.64 -7.29
CA VAL A 91 2.08 1.76 -7.32
C VAL A 91 3.32 1.41 -6.53
N PHE A 92 4.48 1.93 -6.94
CA PHE A 92 5.66 1.88 -6.08
C PHE A 92 5.49 2.83 -4.92
N VAL A 93 5.98 2.42 -3.76
CA VAL A 93 6.06 3.24 -2.56
C VAL A 93 7.50 3.24 -2.04
N PRO A 94 7.97 4.35 -1.46
CA PRO A 94 9.30 4.41 -0.87
C PRO A 94 9.45 3.34 0.20
N ASP A 95 10.60 2.66 0.21
CA ASP A 95 10.98 1.84 1.35
C ASP A 95 11.64 2.73 2.41
N VAL A 96 10.81 3.23 3.32
CA VAL A 96 11.25 4.12 4.42
C VAL A 96 12.10 3.40 5.46
N LEU A 97 12.05 2.06 5.52
CA LEU A 97 12.85 1.27 6.47
C LEU A 97 14.25 0.99 5.92
N SER A 98 14.38 0.87 4.60
CA SER A 98 15.67 0.65 3.93
C SER A 98 16.46 1.94 3.72
N ALA A 99 15.82 3.11 3.75
CA ALA A 99 16.46 4.41 3.54
C ALA A 99 17.38 4.85 4.71
N GLU A 100 17.13 4.35 5.93
CA GLU A 100 17.91 4.72 7.13
C GLU A 100 19.16 3.84 7.33
N ALA A 101 19.35 2.80 6.51
CA ALA A 101 20.44 1.82 6.65
C ALA A 101 21.71 2.15 5.83
N ARG A 102 21.83 3.37 5.30
CA ARG A 102 23.02 3.84 4.55
C ARG A 102 23.71 5.01 5.21
#